data_AF-A0A974WL49-F1
#
_entry.id   AF-A0A974WL49-F1
#
_cell.length_a   1.000
_cell.length_b   1.000
_cell.length_c   1.000
_cell.angle_alpha   90.00
_cell.angle_beta   90.00
_cell.angle_gamma   90.00
#
_symmetry.space_group_name_H-M   'P 1'
#
loop_
_entity.id
_entity.type
_entity.pdbx_description
1 polymer ?
#
loop_
_entity_poly.entity_id
_entity_poly.type
_entity_poly.pdbx_seq_one_letter_code
_entity_poly.pdbx_strand_id
1 'polypeptide(L)'
;MSKEVDGYKKTFGEKLKESTDKFITFHKNLVKDYKQNTKKRLLGIGLFWLVFIVFLTIDQLTKGLLFDSNKLGQATHDFGLFGIRPYYHDGVTIIPSKTIGVAIFVQIVSVILCLLIVYFSFIFKDKYLLTILALILSGVFGNMFDRFYCEKTIEGVPQVRDIIFLPWIDKGTFNFADTSIFIALALSIIMGIIYLFKDDKDEESKINEDSYNIFFIPSDVKDFKEEKNNK
;
A
#
# COMPACT_ATOMS: atom_id res chain seq x y z
N MET A 1 -35.65 -4.59 42.72
CA MET A 1 -34.70 -3.67 42.06
C MET A 1 -33.51 -4.53 41.63
N SER A 2 -33.50 -4.98 40.37
CA SER A 2 -32.50 -5.89 39.81
C SER A 2 -31.88 -5.24 38.58
N LYS A 3 -30.55 -5.15 38.57
CA LYS A 3 -29.66 -5.57 37.49
C LYS A 3 -28.23 -5.19 37.87
N GLU A 4 -27.53 -6.12 38.53
CA GLU A 4 -26.08 -6.20 38.37
C GLU A 4 -25.80 -6.75 36.97
N VAL A 5 -25.02 -6.02 36.19
CA VAL A 5 -24.53 -6.46 34.88
C VAL A 5 -23.12 -6.98 35.11
N ASP A 6 -23.00 -8.30 35.27
CA ASP A 6 -21.72 -9.00 35.38
C ASP A 6 -20.98 -8.96 34.04
N GLY A 7 -19.96 -8.11 33.96
CA GLY A 7 -18.95 -8.15 32.90
C GLY A 7 -17.93 -9.26 33.17
N TYR A 8 -18.20 -10.48 32.72
CA TYR A 8 -17.24 -11.59 32.83
C TYR A 8 -15.93 -11.26 32.06
N LYS A 9 -14.83 -11.06 32.80
CA LYS A 9 -13.53 -10.69 32.24
C LYS A 9 -12.82 -11.96 31.74
N LYS A 10 -12.79 -12.15 30.41
CA LYS A 10 -12.12 -13.29 29.76
C LYS A 10 -10.68 -13.50 30.27
N THR A 11 -10.36 -14.74 30.60
CA THR A 11 -9.02 -15.18 31.03
C THR A 11 -8.02 -15.04 29.88
N PHE A 12 -6.72 -14.99 30.21
CA PHE A 12 -5.65 -14.93 29.20
C PHE A 12 -5.72 -16.12 28.23
N GLY A 13 -6.00 -17.33 28.74
CA GLY A 13 -6.16 -18.54 27.93
C GLY A 13 -7.34 -18.45 26.94
N GLU A 14 -8.48 -17.90 27.37
CA GLU A 14 -9.64 -17.68 26.50
C GLU A 14 -9.36 -16.64 25.41
N LYS A 15 -8.66 -15.55 25.74
CA LYS A 15 -8.24 -14.54 24.75
C LYS A 15 -7.27 -15.13 23.71
N LEU A 16 -6.35 -15.99 24.15
CA LEU A 16 -5.37 -16.64 23.27
C LEU A 16 -6.07 -17.64 22.34
N LYS A 17 -6.99 -18.45 22.88
CA LYS A 17 -7.81 -19.38 22.11
C LYS A 17 -8.68 -18.67 21.09
N GLU A 18 -9.37 -17.60 21.48
CA GLU A 18 -10.18 -16.79 20.56
C GLU A 18 -9.34 -16.18 19.43
N SER A 19 -8.14 -15.68 19.74
CA SER A 19 -7.21 -15.15 18.73
C SER A 19 -6.76 -16.24 17.76
N THR A 20 -6.52 -17.44 18.26
CA THR A 20 -6.12 -18.60 17.47
C THR A 20 -7.25 -19.07 16.56
N ASP A 21 -8.48 -19.15 17.07
CA ASP A 21 -9.66 -19.54 16.31
C ASP A 21 -9.99 -18.53 15.21
N LYS A 22 -9.84 -17.23 15.48
CA LYS A 22 -9.94 -16.17 14.48
C LYS A 22 -8.90 -16.33 13.37
N PHE A 23 -7.65 -16.60 13.73
CA PHE A 23 -6.57 -16.81 12.75
C PHE A 23 -6.81 -18.05 11.87
N ILE A 24 -7.21 -19.17 12.47
CA ILE A 24 -7.53 -20.42 11.74
C ILE A 24 -8.71 -20.17 10.79
N THR A 25 -9.76 -19.50 11.26
CA THR A 25 -10.95 -19.20 10.45
C THR A 25 -10.60 -18.27 9.29
N PHE A 26 -9.81 -17.22 9.54
CA PHE A 26 -9.28 -16.34 8.50
C PHE A 26 -8.51 -17.12 7.44
N HIS A 27 -7.61 -18.01 7.85
CA HIS A 27 -6.81 -18.81 6.92
C HIS A 27 -7.67 -19.77 6.09
N LYS A 28 -8.65 -20.45 6.70
CA LYS A 28 -9.61 -21.30 5.98
C LYS A 28 -10.40 -20.51 4.93
N ASN A 29 -10.86 -19.32 5.28
CA ASN A 29 -11.58 -18.43 4.37
C ASN A 29 -10.70 -17.96 3.22
N LEU A 30 -9.43 -17.62 3.48
CA LEU A 30 -8.46 -17.26 2.44
C LEU A 30 -8.26 -18.41 1.44
N VAL A 31 -8.05 -19.64 1.92
CA VAL A 31 -7.84 -20.82 1.07
C VAL A 31 -9.09 -21.12 0.24
N LYS A 32 -10.28 -21.05 0.84
CA LYS A 32 -11.55 -21.25 0.13
C LYS A 32 -11.73 -20.22 -0.99
N ASP A 33 -11.46 -18.95 -0.70
CA ASP A 33 -11.55 -17.89 -1.68
C ASP A 33 -10.52 -18.04 -2.80
N TYR A 34 -9.30 -18.51 -2.49
CA TYR A 34 -8.30 -18.83 -3.50
C TYR A 34 -8.80 -19.88 -4.49
N LYS A 35 -9.49 -20.92 -4.01
CA LYS A 35 -10.05 -21.97 -4.88
C LYS A 35 -11.22 -21.51 -5.73
N GLN A 36 -12.05 -20.61 -5.20
CA GLN A 36 -13.24 -20.10 -5.92
C GLN A 36 -12.88 -19.03 -6.96
N ASN A 37 -11.88 -18.20 -6.68
CA ASN A 37 -11.53 -17.03 -7.49
C ASN A 37 -10.12 -17.12 -8.10
N THR A 38 -9.60 -18.33 -8.32
CA THR A 38 -8.20 -18.59 -8.71
C THR A 38 -7.72 -17.68 -9.86
N LYS A 39 -8.47 -17.59 -10.96
CA LYS A 39 -8.08 -16.81 -12.13
C LYS A 39 -7.93 -15.32 -11.82
N LYS A 40 -8.88 -14.73 -11.11
CA LYS A 40 -8.84 -13.30 -10.74
C LYS A 40 -7.68 -13.02 -9.78
N ARG A 41 -7.41 -13.92 -8.83
CA ARG A 41 -6.28 -13.76 -7.89
C ARG A 41 -4.93 -13.87 -8.59
N LEU A 42 -4.78 -14.85 -9.49
CA LEU A 42 -3.56 -15.00 -10.28
C LEU A 42 -3.29 -13.78 -11.17
N LEU A 43 -4.34 -13.18 -11.76
CA LEU A 43 -4.21 -11.94 -12.52
C LEU A 43 -3.76 -10.77 -11.64
N GLY A 44 -4.32 -10.63 -10.44
CA GLY A 44 -3.91 -9.60 -9.48
C GLY A 44 -2.45 -9.76 -9.04
N ILE A 45 -2.05 -10.98 -8.69
CA ILE A 45 -0.66 -11.30 -8.32
C ILE A 45 0.28 -11.09 -9.52
N GLY A 46 -0.13 -11.48 -10.72
CA GLY A 46 0.61 -11.24 -11.95
C GLY A 46 0.81 -9.75 -12.22
N LEU A 47 -0.23 -8.93 -12.03
CA LEU A 47 -0.14 -7.48 -12.13
C LEU A 47 0.83 -6.90 -11.08
N PHE A 48 0.76 -7.36 -9.83
CA PHE A 48 1.67 -6.96 -8.77
C PHE A 48 3.13 -7.20 -9.15
N TRP A 49 3.48 -8.42 -9.59
CA TRP A 49 4.84 -8.74 -9.98
C TRP A 49 5.29 -8.00 -11.24
N LEU A 50 4.39 -7.81 -12.21
CA LEU A 50 4.69 -7.04 -13.42
C LEU A 50 5.07 -5.59 -13.07
N VAL A 51 4.26 -4.91 -12.26
CA VAL A 51 4.53 -3.53 -11.84
C VAL A 51 5.83 -3.46 -11.04
N PHE A 52 6.02 -4.39 -10.09
CA PHE A 52 7.25 -4.46 -9.30
C PHE A 52 8.49 -4.58 -10.17
N ILE A 53 8.50 -5.55 -11.11
CA ILE A 53 9.63 -5.81 -12.01
C ILE A 53 9.90 -4.60 -12.89
N VAL A 54 8.87 -4.01 -13.53
CA VAL A 54 9.05 -2.86 -14.42
C VAL A 54 9.71 -1.69 -13.69
N PHE A 55 9.19 -1.30 -12.53
CA PHE A 55 9.75 -0.17 -11.78
C PHE A 55 11.13 -0.46 -11.19
N LEU A 56 11.37 -1.68 -10.70
CA LEU A 56 12.68 -2.09 -10.23
C LEU A 56 13.71 -2.08 -11.37
N THR A 57 13.33 -2.58 -12.55
CA THR A 57 14.19 -2.56 -13.74
C THR A 57 14.51 -1.13 -14.16
N ILE A 58 13.53 -0.21 -14.18
CA ILE A 58 13.79 1.20 -14.47
C ILE A 58 14.78 1.79 -13.47
N ASP A 59 14.60 1.57 -12.17
CA ASP A 59 15.52 2.07 -11.13
C ASP A 59 16.95 1.54 -11.32
N GLN A 60 17.10 0.22 -11.46
CA GLN A 60 18.43 -0.39 -11.55
C GLN A 60 19.12 -0.12 -12.89
N LEU A 61 18.38 -0.06 -14.00
CA LEU A 61 18.96 0.32 -15.30
C LEU A 61 19.40 1.79 -15.30
N THR A 62 18.59 2.70 -14.77
CA THR A 62 18.95 4.13 -14.76
C THR A 62 20.16 4.39 -13.87
N LYS A 63 20.22 3.76 -12.69
CA LYS A 63 21.42 3.78 -11.84
C LYS A 63 22.62 3.12 -12.52
N GLY A 64 22.43 2.02 -13.24
CA GLY A 64 23.52 1.32 -13.94
C GLY A 64 24.09 2.10 -15.13
N LEU A 65 23.26 2.87 -15.83
CA LEU A 65 23.66 3.58 -17.05
C LEU A 65 24.11 5.03 -16.80
N LEU A 66 23.51 5.70 -15.82
CA LEU A 66 23.70 7.15 -15.61
C LEU A 66 24.58 7.49 -14.41
N PHE A 67 24.86 6.53 -13.53
CA PHE A 67 25.69 6.78 -12.36
C PHE A 67 27.18 6.67 -12.71
N ASP A 68 27.87 7.81 -12.70
CA ASP A 68 29.33 7.90 -12.91
C ASP A 68 30.00 8.39 -11.63
N SER A 69 30.72 7.50 -10.94
CA SER A 69 31.42 7.81 -9.70
C SER A 69 32.55 8.83 -9.88
N ASN A 70 33.05 9.03 -11.10
CA ASN A 70 34.07 10.06 -11.38
C ASN A 70 33.48 11.49 -11.39
N LYS A 71 32.15 11.62 -11.47
CA LYS A 71 31.43 12.90 -11.57
C LYS A 71 30.53 13.16 -10.36
N LEU A 72 30.83 12.54 -9.22
CA LEU A 72 30.03 12.67 -8.00
C LEU A 72 29.76 14.13 -7.64
N GLY A 73 28.48 14.45 -7.42
CA GLY A 73 28.00 15.78 -7.05
C GLY A 73 27.98 16.80 -8.20
N GLN A 74 28.51 16.47 -9.38
CA GLN A 74 28.54 17.38 -10.52
C GLN A 74 27.30 17.17 -11.42
N ALA A 75 26.67 18.27 -11.84
CA ALA A 75 25.61 18.20 -12.85
C ALA A 75 26.21 17.79 -14.20
N THR A 76 25.93 16.57 -14.63
CA THR A 76 26.44 16.02 -15.91
C THR A 76 25.59 16.44 -17.09
N HIS A 77 24.28 16.56 -16.88
CA HIS A 77 23.30 17.02 -17.86
C HIS A 77 22.23 17.83 -17.16
N ASP A 78 21.76 18.89 -17.81
CA ASP A 78 20.68 19.76 -17.35
C ASP A 78 19.69 19.97 -18.50
N PHE A 79 18.44 19.56 -18.30
CA PHE A 79 17.35 19.69 -19.27
C PHE A 79 16.35 20.79 -18.89
N GLY A 80 16.67 21.64 -17.90
CA GLY A 80 15.81 22.66 -17.33
C GLY A 80 14.79 22.10 -16.36
N LEU A 81 13.97 21.13 -16.80
CA LEU A 81 12.95 20.44 -16.00
C LEU A 81 13.43 19.17 -15.30
N PHE A 82 14.68 18.78 -15.43
CA PHE A 82 15.38 17.86 -14.53
C PHE A 82 16.82 17.81 -15.01
N GLY A 83 17.71 17.24 -14.21
CA GLY A 83 19.09 17.00 -14.62
C GLY A 83 19.62 15.70 -14.04
N ILE A 84 20.79 15.31 -14.53
CA ILE A 84 21.52 14.12 -14.09
C ILE A 84 22.71 14.56 -13.25
N ARG A 85 22.71 14.19 -11.98
CA ARG A 85 23.78 14.44 -11.00
C ARG A 85 23.98 13.17 -10.17
N PRO A 86 25.03 12.37 -10.45
CA PRO A 86 25.30 11.18 -9.65
C PRO A 86 25.72 11.58 -8.25
N TYR A 87 25.10 10.99 -7.24
CA TYR A 87 25.36 11.31 -5.84
C TYR A 87 25.12 10.08 -4.96
N TYR A 88 26.01 9.84 -3.99
CA TYR A 88 25.79 8.80 -2.99
C TYR A 88 25.04 9.35 -1.79
N HIS A 89 23.87 8.76 -1.51
CA HIS A 89 23.09 9.09 -0.32
C HIS A 89 23.31 8.04 0.77
N ASP A 90 23.88 8.48 1.89
CA ASP A 90 24.27 7.68 3.06
C ASP A 90 23.27 7.74 4.22
N GLY A 91 22.13 8.42 4.02
CA GLY A 91 21.10 8.64 5.03
C GLY A 91 19.73 8.04 4.70
N VAL A 92 18.78 8.38 5.55
CA VAL A 92 17.35 8.36 5.24
C VAL A 92 16.81 9.76 5.52
N THR A 93 15.92 10.25 4.66
CA THR A 93 15.41 11.63 4.65
C THR A 93 14.91 12.13 6.01
N ILE A 94 14.49 11.22 6.91
CA ILE A 94 13.86 11.54 8.20
C ILE A 94 14.85 11.47 9.38
N ILE A 95 15.96 10.71 9.27
CA ILE A 95 16.90 10.53 10.38
C ILE A 95 18.19 11.30 10.06
N PRO A 96 18.47 12.42 10.75
CA PRO A 96 19.65 13.25 10.48
C PRO A 96 20.97 12.56 10.85
N SER A 97 20.93 11.48 11.64
CA SER A 97 22.10 10.69 12.02
C SER A 97 22.52 9.72 10.91
N LYS A 98 23.72 9.94 10.37
CA LYS A 98 24.34 9.13 9.30
C LYS A 98 25.27 8.03 9.86
N THR A 99 24.86 7.40 10.95
CA THR A 99 25.67 6.35 11.58
C THR A 99 25.41 5.00 10.94
N ILE A 100 26.39 4.11 11.01
CA ILE A 100 26.24 2.72 10.54
C ILE A 100 25.06 2.00 11.21
N GLY A 101 24.78 2.30 12.49
CA GLY A 101 23.66 1.73 13.23
C GLY A 101 22.30 2.12 12.63
N VAL A 102 22.15 3.39 12.22
CA VAL A 102 20.92 3.86 11.54
C VAL A 102 20.77 3.18 10.19
N ALA A 103 21.86 3.08 9.41
CA ALA A 103 21.81 2.41 8.11
C ALA A 103 21.44 0.92 8.23
N ILE A 104 22.00 0.20 9.21
CA ILE A 104 21.63 -1.20 9.50
C ILE A 104 20.15 -1.30 9.91
N PHE A 105 19.67 -0.41 10.78
CA PHE A 105 18.28 -0.38 11.19
C PHE A 105 17.33 -0.18 10.00
N VAL A 106 17.62 0.80 9.14
CA VAL A 106 16.87 1.05 7.91
C VAL A 106 16.87 -0.18 7.01
N GLN A 107 18.00 -0.87 6.90
CA GLN A 107 18.11 -2.10 6.10
C GLN A 107 17.21 -3.21 6.66
N ILE A 108 17.23 -3.45 7.98
CA ILE A 108 16.38 -4.45 8.64
C ILE A 108 14.90 -4.13 8.41
N VAL A 109 14.51 -2.87 8.62
CA VAL A 109 13.13 -2.41 8.38
C VAL A 109 12.74 -2.61 6.92
N SER A 110 13.63 -2.32 5.98
CA SER A 110 13.37 -2.50 4.54
C SER A 110 13.15 -3.97 4.17
N VAL A 111 13.93 -4.89 4.73
CA VAL A 111 13.75 -6.34 4.53
C VAL A 111 12.41 -6.80 5.08
N ILE A 112 12.08 -6.41 6.32
CA ILE A 112 10.80 -6.77 6.95
C ILE A 112 9.63 -6.21 6.12
N LEU A 113 9.72 -4.95 5.68
CA LEU A 113 8.69 -4.31 4.88
C LEU A 113 8.49 -5.02 3.53
N CYS A 114 9.58 -5.39 2.84
CA CYS A 114 9.50 -6.19 1.61
C CYS A 114 8.76 -7.52 1.84
N LEU A 115 9.10 -8.25 2.91
CA LEU A 115 8.45 -9.53 3.24
C LEU A 115 6.96 -9.34 3.55
N LEU A 116 6.61 -8.31 4.32
CA LEU A 116 5.22 -7.98 4.64
C LEU A 116 4.42 -7.62 3.38
N ILE A 117 4.98 -6.79 2.49
CA ILE A 117 4.30 -6.41 1.25
C ILE A 117 4.06 -7.64 0.36
N VAL A 118 5.06 -8.51 0.20
CA VAL A 118 4.91 -9.75 -0.54
C VAL A 118 3.82 -10.62 0.08
N TYR A 119 3.83 -10.79 1.41
CA TYR A 119 2.77 -11.52 2.12
C TYR A 119 1.37 -10.93 1.88
N PHE A 120 1.22 -9.62 2.00
CA PHE A 120 -0.05 -8.92 1.79
C PHE A 120 -0.53 -8.97 0.33
N SER A 121 0.38 -9.08 -0.64
CA SER A 121 -0.01 -9.27 -2.05
C SER A 121 -0.78 -10.57 -2.28
N PHE A 122 -0.57 -11.59 -1.44
CA PHE A 122 -1.35 -12.83 -1.46
C PHE A 122 -2.68 -12.72 -0.70
N ILE A 123 -2.90 -11.69 0.10
CA ILE A 123 -4.14 -11.51 0.87
C ILE A 123 -5.12 -10.63 0.11
N PHE A 124 -4.64 -9.50 -0.41
CA PHE A 124 -5.49 -8.51 -1.04
C PHE A 124 -5.95 -8.93 -2.44
N LYS A 125 -7.16 -8.49 -2.81
CA LYS A 125 -7.78 -8.77 -4.11
C LYS A 125 -7.90 -7.53 -4.98
N ASP A 126 -7.85 -6.35 -4.37
CA ASP A 126 -8.02 -5.09 -5.07
C ASP A 126 -6.79 -4.78 -5.93
N LYS A 127 -6.99 -4.67 -7.24
CA LYS A 127 -5.91 -4.40 -8.20
C LYS A 127 -5.21 -3.06 -7.95
N TYR A 128 -5.91 -2.05 -7.44
CA TYR A 128 -5.34 -0.74 -7.14
C TYR A 128 -4.43 -0.83 -5.92
N LEU A 129 -4.88 -1.52 -4.86
CA LEU A 129 -4.06 -1.78 -3.69
C LEU A 129 -2.83 -2.62 -4.04
N LEU A 130 -2.99 -3.65 -4.87
CA LEU A 130 -1.86 -4.45 -5.36
C LEU A 130 -0.87 -3.62 -6.19
N THR A 131 -1.36 -2.69 -7.01
CA THR A 131 -0.49 -1.77 -7.77
C THR A 131 0.29 -0.85 -6.85
N ILE A 132 -0.37 -0.26 -5.84
CA ILE A 132 0.27 0.59 -4.82
C ILE A 132 1.35 -0.21 -4.06
N LEU A 133 1.02 -1.42 -3.60
CA LEU A 133 1.96 -2.28 -2.90
C LEU A 133 3.16 -2.66 -3.77
N ALA A 134 2.95 -2.92 -5.07
CA ALA A 134 4.02 -3.22 -6.01
C ALA A 134 4.96 -2.02 -6.21
N LEU A 135 4.42 -0.80 -6.29
CA LEU A 135 5.21 0.44 -6.38
C LEU A 135 6.04 0.65 -5.11
N ILE A 136 5.44 0.52 -3.92
CA ILE A 136 6.17 0.61 -2.64
C ILE A 136 7.27 -0.44 -2.58
N LEU A 137 6.96 -1.69 -2.93
CA LEU A 137 7.95 -2.76 -2.94
C LEU A 137 9.11 -2.44 -3.90
N SER A 138 8.82 -1.94 -5.10
CA SER A 138 9.85 -1.61 -6.09
C SER A 138 10.83 -0.56 -5.58
N GLY A 139 10.34 0.48 -4.91
CA GLY A 139 11.19 1.55 -4.38
C GLY A 139 11.96 1.14 -3.13
N VAL A 140 11.29 0.47 -2.18
CA VAL A 140 11.95 -0.05 -0.98
C VAL A 140 13.03 -1.06 -1.37
N PHE A 141 12.71 -1.99 -2.27
CA PHE A 141 13.66 -2.99 -2.73
C PHE A 141 14.81 -2.37 -3.55
N GLY A 142 14.54 -1.42 -4.44
CA GLY A 142 15.58 -0.76 -5.25
C GLY A 142 16.63 -0.04 -4.40
N ASN A 143 16.19 0.71 -3.38
CA ASN A 143 17.11 1.37 -2.44
C ASN A 143 17.78 0.37 -1.48
N MET A 144 17.07 -0.68 -1.07
CA MET A 144 17.63 -1.77 -0.26
C MET A 144 18.72 -2.54 -1.01
N PHE A 145 18.53 -2.77 -2.31
CA PHE A 145 19.47 -3.45 -3.20
C PHE A 145 20.78 -2.65 -3.29
N ASP A 146 20.71 -1.35 -3.55
CA ASP A 146 21.92 -0.50 -3.55
C ASP A 146 22.68 -0.59 -2.24
N ARG A 147 22.00 -0.55 -1.09
CA ARG A 147 22.65 -0.67 0.23
C ARG A 147 23.37 -2.01 0.44
N PHE A 148 23.00 -3.08 -0.27
CA PHE A 148 23.71 -4.35 -0.23
C PHE A 148 24.91 -4.40 -1.19
N TYR A 149 24.81 -3.78 -2.37
CA TYR A 149 25.73 -3.99 -3.49
C TYR A 149 26.60 -2.79 -3.86
N CYS A 150 26.21 -1.58 -3.51
CA CYS A 150 26.99 -0.38 -3.79
C CYS A 150 28.19 -0.26 -2.85
N GLU A 151 29.14 0.56 -3.29
CA GLU A 151 30.25 0.99 -2.45
C GLU A 151 29.72 1.61 -1.15
N LYS A 152 30.45 1.33 -0.07
CA LYS A 152 30.19 1.86 1.25
C LYS A 152 31.12 3.04 1.49
N THR A 153 30.75 3.94 2.40
CA THR A 153 31.68 4.97 2.87
C THR A 153 32.93 4.34 3.49
N ILE A 154 33.97 5.16 3.73
CA ILE A 154 35.18 4.73 4.46
C ILE A 154 34.82 4.11 5.83
N GLU A 155 33.76 4.61 6.47
CA GLU A 155 33.24 4.14 7.76
C GLU A 155 32.36 2.88 7.63
N GLY A 156 32.18 2.36 6.42
CA GLY A 156 31.39 1.17 6.13
C GLY A 156 29.88 1.41 6.08
N VAL A 157 29.43 2.67 5.95
CA VAL A 157 28.00 3.01 5.87
C VAL A 157 27.46 2.66 4.48
N PRO A 158 26.41 1.81 4.38
CA PRO A 158 25.71 1.53 3.12
C PRO A 158 25.15 2.79 2.46
N GLN A 159 25.30 2.89 1.14
CA GLN A 159 24.84 4.05 0.36
C GLN A 159 23.83 3.65 -0.69
N VAL A 160 23.04 4.63 -1.12
CA VAL A 160 22.09 4.55 -2.25
C VAL A 160 22.60 5.44 -3.37
N ARG A 161 22.42 5.03 -4.63
CA ARG A 161 22.78 5.84 -5.79
C ARG A 161 21.62 6.76 -6.16
N ASP A 162 21.82 8.05 -6.03
CA ASP A 162 20.91 9.06 -6.57
C ASP A 162 21.46 9.61 -7.88
N ILE A 163 20.56 9.96 -8.79
CA ILE A 163 20.92 10.34 -10.17
C ILE A 163 20.14 11.54 -10.69
N ILE A 164 18.92 11.79 -10.23
CA ILE A 164 18.06 12.85 -10.74
C ILE A 164 18.10 14.03 -9.77
N PHE A 165 18.25 15.25 -10.29
CA PHE A 165 18.05 16.48 -9.53
C PHE A 165 17.11 17.42 -10.29
N LEU A 166 16.57 18.41 -9.58
CA LEU A 166 15.68 19.44 -10.15
C LEU A 166 16.45 20.78 -10.19
N PRO A 167 16.91 21.25 -11.36
CA PRO A 167 17.70 22.48 -11.48
C PRO A 167 17.02 23.74 -10.89
N TRP A 168 15.69 23.82 -10.93
CA TRP A 168 14.93 24.97 -10.41
C TRP A 168 14.70 24.92 -8.90
N ILE A 169 14.98 23.78 -8.26
CA ILE A 169 14.82 23.59 -6.82
C ILE A 169 15.92 22.64 -6.32
N ASP A 170 17.11 23.18 -6.08
CA ASP A 170 18.29 22.41 -5.67
C ASP A 170 18.19 21.97 -4.19
N LYS A 171 17.21 21.11 -3.91
CA LYS A 171 16.92 20.53 -2.59
C LYS A 171 17.50 19.12 -2.43
N GLY A 172 18.23 18.64 -3.43
CA GLY A 172 18.89 17.34 -3.41
C GLY A 172 18.72 16.55 -4.69
N THR A 173 19.28 15.35 -4.64
CA THR A 173 19.17 14.32 -5.67
C THR A 173 18.22 13.22 -5.19
N PHE A 174 17.62 12.50 -6.13
CA PHE A 174 16.78 11.33 -5.85
C PHE A 174 16.92 10.31 -6.99
N ASN A 175 16.24 9.18 -6.86
CA ASN A 175 16.23 8.13 -7.87
C ASN A 175 14.80 7.67 -8.22
N PHE A 176 14.70 6.68 -9.12
CA PHE A 176 13.41 6.16 -9.53
C PHE A 176 12.74 5.30 -8.45
N ALA A 177 13.50 4.69 -7.54
CA ALA A 177 12.94 4.06 -6.35
C ALA A 177 12.25 5.07 -5.40
N ASP A 178 12.78 6.27 -5.22
CA ASP A 178 12.09 7.32 -4.45
C ASP A 178 10.84 7.80 -5.19
N THR A 179 10.93 7.91 -6.52
CA THR A 179 9.81 8.30 -7.38
C THR A 179 8.67 7.27 -7.31
N SER A 180 8.97 5.97 -7.28
CA SER A 180 7.94 4.93 -7.19
C SER A 180 7.21 4.95 -5.84
N ILE A 181 7.93 5.20 -4.73
CA ILE A 181 7.32 5.40 -3.41
C ILE A 181 6.43 6.65 -3.41
N PHE A 182 6.89 7.75 -4.01
CA PHE A 182 6.12 8.99 -4.09
C PHE A 182 4.83 8.82 -4.90
N ILE A 183 4.90 8.12 -6.05
CA ILE A 183 3.72 7.78 -6.86
C ILE A 183 2.76 6.91 -6.05
N ALA A 184 3.28 5.90 -5.33
CA ALA A 184 2.45 5.04 -4.49
C ALA A 184 1.72 5.82 -3.39
N LEU A 185 2.40 6.79 -2.76
CA LEU A 185 1.80 7.68 -1.76
C LEU A 185 0.68 8.53 -2.38
N ALA A 186 0.94 9.16 -3.52
CA ALA A 186 -0.05 9.96 -4.23
C ALA A 186 -1.29 9.12 -4.61
N LEU A 187 -1.07 7.92 -5.16
CA LEU A 187 -2.15 7.00 -5.50
C LEU A 187 -2.93 6.54 -4.25
N SER A 188 -2.25 6.30 -3.13
CA SER A 188 -2.90 5.92 -1.87
C SER A 188 -3.84 7.01 -1.37
N ILE A 189 -3.40 8.28 -1.43
CA ILE A 189 -4.22 9.43 -1.05
C ILE A 189 -5.43 9.57 -1.98
N ILE A 190 -5.21 9.52 -3.29
CA ILE A 190 -6.29 9.63 -4.29
C ILE A 190 -7.32 8.52 -4.09
N MET A 191 -6.88 7.28 -3.91
CA MET A 191 -7.77 6.15 -3.66
C MET A 191 -8.53 6.32 -2.36
N GLY A 192 -7.87 6.76 -1.28
CA GLY A 192 -8.52 7.06 -0.01
C GLY A 192 -9.65 8.08 -0.15
N ILE A 193 -9.40 9.17 -0.89
CA ILE A 193 -10.41 10.20 -1.19
C ILE A 193 -11.58 9.60 -1.99
N ILE A 194 -11.29 8.80 -3.03
CA ILE A 194 -12.33 8.16 -3.85
C ILE A 194 -13.20 7.22 -3.01
N TYR A 195 -12.62 6.44 -2.09
CA TYR A 195 -13.40 5.55 -1.22
C TYR A 195 -14.30 6.32 -0.27
N LEU A 196 -13.83 7.43 0.32
CA LEU A 196 -14.66 8.28 1.18
C LEU A 196 -15.92 8.76 0.44
N PHE A 197 -15.77 9.27 -0.79
CA PHE A 197 -16.92 9.74 -1.58
C PHE A 197 -17.81 8.62 -2.15
N LYS A 198 -17.33 7.38 -2.16
CA LYS A 198 -18.09 6.24 -2.65
C LYS A 198 -18.99 5.67 -1.55
N ASP A 199 -18.49 5.60 -0.33
CA ASP A 199 -19.27 5.12 0.82
C ASP A 199 -20.51 6.00 1.05
N ASP A 200 -20.39 7.33 0.90
CA ASP A 200 -21.53 8.26 1.00
C ASP A 200 -22.63 7.98 -0.04
N LYS A 201 -22.25 7.66 -1.30
CA LYS A 201 -23.21 7.38 -2.38
C LYS A 201 -23.85 6.00 -2.27
N ASP A 202 -23.11 5.01 -1.77
CA ASP A 202 -23.61 3.66 -1.55
C ASP A 202 -24.56 3.62 -0.33
N GLU A 203 -24.41 4.51 0.65
CA GLU A 203 -25.41 4.71 1.72
C GLU A 203 -26.63 5.50 1.24
N GLU A 204 -26.43 6.59 0.48
CA GLU A 204 -27.53 7.42 -0.04
C GLU A 204 -28.41 6.68 -1.07
N SER A 205 -27.81 5.77 -1.86
CA SER A 205 -28.55 4.90 -2.79
C SER A 205 -29.38 3.83 -2.08
N LYS A 206 -28.88 3.23 -0.99
CA LYS A 206 -29.65 2.28 -0.17
C LYS A 206 -30.80 2.95 0.57
N ILE A 207 -30.57 4.15 1.14
CA ILE A 207 -31.63 4.94 1.80
C ILE A 207 -32.73 5.30 0.80
N ASN A 208 -32.38 5.65 -0.44
CA ASN A 208 -33.36 5.92 -1.50
C ASN A 208 -34.10 4.65 -1.93
N GLU A 209 -33.43 3.52 -2.15
CA GLU A 209 -34.08 2.24 -2.48
C GLU A 209 -35.06 1.78 -1.40
N ASP A 210 -34.69 1.88 -0.12
CA ASP A 210 -35.57 1.55 1.01
C ASP A 210 -36.76 2.51 1.10
N SER A 211 -36.54 3.80 0.81
CA SER A 211 -37.62 4.81 0.78
C SER A 211 -38.61 4.57 -0.38
N TYR A 212 -38.13 4.12 -1.54
CA TYR A 212 -38.99 3.71 -2.65
C TYR A 212 -39.75 2.41 -2.35
N ASN A 213 -39.13 1.43 -1.68
CA ASN A 213 -39.79 0.18 -1.28
C ASN A 213 -40.83 0.36 -0.16
N ILE A 214 -40.68 1.37 0.70
CA ILE A 214 -41.69 1.73 1.72
C ILE A 214 -42.93 2.39 1.06
N PHE A 215 -42.80 3.00 -0.11
CA PHE A 215 -43.91 3.70 -0.79
C PHE A 215 -44.72 2.80 -1.75
N PHE A 216 -44.29 1.56 -2.01
CA PHE A 216 -45.11 0.56 -2.67
C PHE A 216 -45.96 -0.21 -1.66
N ILE A 217 -47.12 0.37 -1.31
CA ILE A 217 -48.21 -0.36 -0.64
C ILE A 217 -48.60 -1.53 -1.54
N PRO A 218 -48.60 -2.80 -1.04
CA PRO A 218 -49.12 -3.92 -1.80
C PRO A 218 -50.55 -3.62 -2.26
N SER A 219 -50.84 -3.88 -3.52
CA SER A 219 -52.14 -3.62 -4.18
C SER A 219 -53.35 -4.36 -3.57
N ASP A 220 -53.18 -5.05 -2.45
CA ASP A 220 -54.15 -5.99 -1.88
C ASP A 220 -55.03 -5.37 -0.79
N VAL A 221 -54.96 -4.05 -0.56
CA VAL A 221 -55.84 -3.33 0.38
C VAL A 221 -56.95 -2.56 -0.37
N LYS A 222 -57.66 -3.23 -1.27
CA LYS A 222 -58.90 -2.70 -1.86
C LYS A 222 -60.19 -3.40 -1.42
N ASP A 223 -60.12 -4.56 -0.76
CA ASP A 223 -61.33 -5.34 -0.48
C ASP A 223 -61.93 -5.18 0.93
N PHE A 224 -61.41 -4.29 1.78
CA PHE A 224 -61.91 -4.16 3.17
C PHE A 224 -62.93 -3.04 3.40
N LYS A 225 -63.60 -2.53 2.35
CA LYS A 225 -64.53 -1.38 2.48
C LYS A 225 -65.97 -1.56 2.01
N GLU A 226 -66.44 -2.78 1.73
CA GLU A 226 -67.85 -2.99 1.36
C GLU A 226 -68.78 -3.56 2.45
N GLU A 227 -68.30 -3.91 3.65
CA GLU A 227 -69.13 -4.65 4.61
C GLU A 227 -69.76 -3.82 5.76
N LYS A 228 -69.96 -2.50 5.60
CA LYS A 228 -70.55 -1.67 6.67
C LYS A 228 -71.69 -0.73 6.32
N ASN A 229 -72.42 -0.98 5.23
CA ASN A 229 -73.66 -0.24 4.91
C ASN A 229 -74.85 -1.16 4.55
N ASN A 230 -75.15 -2.17 5.38
CA ASN A 230 -76.46 -2.82 5.37
C ASN A 230 -76.77 -3.48 6.72
N LYS A 231 -77.32 -2.69 7.65
CA LYS A 231 -78.36 -3.10 8.63
C LYS A 231 -78.84 -1.89 9.42
#